data_AF-A0A8S0PTQ8-F1
#
_entry.id   AF-A0A8S0PTQ8-F1
#
_cell.length_a   1.000
_cell.length_b   1.000
_cell.length_c   1.000
_cell.angle_alpha   90.00
_cell.angle_beta   90.00
_cell.angle_gamma   90.00
#
_symmetry.space_group_name_H-M   'P 1'
#
loop_
_entity.id
_entity.type
_entity.pdbx_description
1 polymer ?
#
loop_
_entity_poly.entity_id
_entity_poly.type
_entity_poly.pdbx_seq_one_letter_code
_entity_poly.pdbx_strand_id
1 'polypeptide(L)'
;MIRAEEVQLSLGNEHPNFLKTLVRSHVASCFWMGLPMPFCKLFLPTKDTTVTIEDENGEEFGVKYIANKTGLSAGWRKFVSGNKLLEGDVLIFQLVGPCRFKVYIIRANNLTEVDGALSLLILDSQTKQSEAVVQKKKQKAGKSGQPEEQSGIDSDEVASEVFGGSKCSGSSIHFKDVKSFEEFHIVVNGVCIDSELPEHVRRKYYELCCSKNAFLHEGLLPGLYCKLAAGMIFEAVNTADAIKACKLTTPRSDFEVWEKSLRSFELLGLNVGFLGARLGQLLKLAFNSEGAVDAKKYWKAKTERGRTEDEIRDLEANLVELKEASMKFDAEIESLKSKAERYELVFQEEVNAPW
;
A
#
# COMPACT_ATOMS: atom_id res chain seq x y z
N MET A 1 2.82 8.11 -1.27
CA MET A 1 1.67 7.54 -0.57
C MET A 1 1.73 6.03 -0.47
N ILE A 2 2.00 5.29 -1.57
CA ILE A 2 2.07 3.81 -1.59
C ILE A 2 2.91 3.22 -0.43
N ARG A 3 4.16 3.69 -0.23
CA ARG A 3 5.03 3.25 0.88
C ARG A 3 4.45 3.45 2.28
N ALA A 4 3.62 4.47 2.47
CA ALA A 4 3.05 4.78 3.77
C ALA A 4 1.84 3.92 4.11
N GLU A 5 1.08 3.52 3.08
CA GLU A 5 0.02 2.52 3.21
C GLU A 5 0.61 1.12 3.45
N GLU A 6 1.73 0.77 2.79
CA GLU A 6 2.46 -0.50 3.03
C GLU A 6 2.98 -0.62 4.46
N VAL A 7 3.65 0.42 4.98
CA VAL A 7 4.12 0.44 6.37
C VAL A 7 2.92 0.37 7.33
N GLN A 8 1.83 1.08 7.04
CA GLN A 8 0.62 1.03 7.86
C GLN A 8 0.02 -0.38 7.91
N LEU A 9 -0.02 -1.10 6.78
CA LEU A 9 -0.50 -2.49 6.71
C LEU A 9 0.44 -3.47 7.44
N SER A 10 1.75 -3.20 7.47
CA SER A 10 2.74 -4.04 8.14
C SER A 10 2.72 -3.94 9.67
N LEU A 11 2.16 -2.87 10.24
CA LEU A 11 2.08 -2.64 11.68
C LEU A 11 1.01 -3.49 12.40
N GLY A 12 0.20 -4.25 11.64
CA GLY A 12 -0.89 -5.08 12.15
C GLY A 12 -2.08 -4.27 12.68
N ASN A 13 -3.15 -4.98 13.06
CA ASN A 13 -4.40 -4.38 13.55
C ASN A 13 -4.54 -4.34 15.08
N GLU A 14 -3.47 -4.66 15.81
CA GLU A 14 -3.52 -4.75 17.28
C GLU A 14 -3.70 -3.37 17.95
N HIS A 15 -3.24 -2.30 17.29
CA HIS A 15 -3.32 -0.94 17.81
C HIS A 15 -3.94 0.02 16.77
N PRO A 16 -4.91 0.87 17.17
CA PRO A 16 -5.49 1.87 16.28
C PRO A 16 -4.42 2.79 15.72
N ASN A 17 -4.45 2.99 14.40
CA ASN A 17 -3.50 3.85 13.71
C ASN A 17 -4.16 4.72 12.65
N PHE A 18 -3.50 5.81 12.28
CA PHE A 18 -3.90 6.65 11.17
C PHE A 18 -2.70 7.34 10.52
N LEU A 19 -2.86 7.70 9.25
CA LEU A 19 -1.85 8.36 8.45
C LEU A 19 -2.12 9.86 8.34
N LYS A 20 -1.05 10.65 8.36
CA LYS A 20 -1.10 12.11 8.22
C LYS A 20 0.01 12.61 7.31
N THR A 21 -0.36 13.14 6.16
CA THR A 21 0.57 13.91 5.30
C THR A 21 0.77 15.31 5.88
N LEU A 22 2.04 15.71 6.01
CA LEU A 22 2.42 17.02 6.53
C LEU A 22 2.30 18.09 5.45
N VAL A 23 1.61 19.19 5.79
CA VAL A 23 1.48 20.38 4.95
C VAL A 23 2.15 21.56 5.63
N ARG A 24 2.36 22.67 4.91
CA ARG A 24 3.04 23.88 5.42
C ARG A 24 2.59 24.35 6.81
N SER A 25 1.30 24.26 7.13
CA SER A 25 0.76 24.67 8.44
C SER A 25 1.29 23.82 9.60
N HIS A 26 1.59 22.54 9.36
CA HIS A 26 2.08 21.61 10.39
C HIS A 26 3.56 21.84 10.73
N VAL A 27 4.37 22.23 9.74
CA VAL A 27 5.85 22.20 9.86
C VAL A 27 6.55 23.55 9.75
N ALA A 28 5.89 24.59 9.22
CA ALA A 28 6.56 25.86 8.93
C ALA A 28 5.81 27.10 9.39
N SER A 29 4.47 27.12 9.28
CA SER A 29 3.68 28.32 9.58
C SER A 29 3.26 28.38 11.05
N CYS A 30 2.21 27.64 11.43
CA CYS A 30 1.57 27.75 12.74
C CYS A 30 1.89 26.60 13.69
N PHE A 31 2.53 25.52 13.21
CA PHE A 31 2.92 24.35 14.00
C PHE A 31 1.73 23.76 14.79
N TRP A 32 0.59 23.71 14.11
CA TRP A 32 -0.63 23.10 14.60
C TRP A 32 -0.97 21.92 13.69
N MET A 33 -1.35 20.78 14.26
CA MET A 33 -1.68 19.58 13.49
C MET A 33 -3.04 19.01 13.90
N GLY A 34 -4.03 19.16 13.03
CA GLY A 34 -5.34 18.54 13.22
C GLY A 34 -5.29 17.03 13.05
N LEU A 35 -5.94 16.31 13.96
CA LEU A 35 -6.08 14.86 13.96
C LEU A 35 -7.45 14.45 13.38
N PRO A 36 -7.61 13.23 12.85
CA PRO A 36 -8.89 12.76 12.37
C PRO A 36 -9.94 12.75 13.50
N MET A 37 -11.04 13.49 13.31
CA MET A 37 -12.11 13.59 14.31
C MET A 37 -12.68 12.23 14.75
N PRO A 38 -12.95 11.26 13.85
CA PRO A 38 -13.45 9.95 14.26
C PRO A 38 -12.48 9.22 15.19
N PHE A 39 -11.18 9.27 14.89
CA PHE A 39 -10.13 8.67 15.71
C PHE A 39 -10.09 9.29 17.10
N CYS A 40 -10.14 10.62 17.17
CA CYS A 40 -10.10 11.35 18.45
C CYS A 40 -11.29 11.03 19.34
N LYS A 41 -12.51 10.94 18.77
CA LYS A 41 -13.73 10.63 19.53
C LYS A 41 -13.73 9.23 20.12
N LEU A 42 -13.10 8.27 19.43
CA LEU A 42 -13.07 6.87 19.84
C LEU A 42 -11.96 6.56 20.84
N PHE A 43 -10.78 7.18 20.67
CA PHE A 43 -9.57 6.74 21.36
C PHE A 43 -8.86 7.79 22.22
N LEU A 44 -9.25 9.07 22.14
CA LEU A 44 -8.61 10.16 22.90
C LEU A 44 -9.55 10.79 23.94
N PRO A 45 -9.02 11.39 25.02
CA PRO A 45 -9.83 12.06 26.03
C PRO A 45 -10.59 13.27 25.51
N THR A 46 -11.70 13.59 26.15
CA THR A 46 -12.55 14.75 25.83
C THR A 46 -12.03 16.07 26.44
N LYS A 47 -10.96 16.02 27.24
CA LYS A 47 -10.32 17.18 27.86
C LYS A 47 -8.92 17.38 27.28
N ASP A 48 -8.48 18.63 27.26
CA ASP A 48 -7.11 18.98 26.89
C ASP A 48 -6.13 18.22 27.80
N THR A 49 -5.16 17.57 27.19
CA THR A 49 -4.16 16.76 27.91
C THR A 49 -2.82 16.81 27.20
N THR A 50 -1.77 16.36 27.89
CA THR A 50 -0.49 16.10 27.26
C THR A 50 -0.51 14.68 26.71
N VAL A 51 -0.18 14.57 25.43
CA VAL A 51 0.02 13.32 24.70
C VAL A 51 1.53 13.13 24.54
N THR A 52 1.98 11.90 24.74
CA THR A 52 3.38 11.53 24.52
C THR A 52 3.53 10.98 23.11
N ILE A 53 4.48 11.51 22.35
CA ILE A 53 4.82 11.05 21.01
C ILE A 53 6.21 10.44 21.08
N GLU A 54 6.32 9.15 20.80
CA GLU A 54 7.57 8.41 20.69
C GLU A 54 7.92 8.26 19.21
N ASP A 55 9.15 8.62 18.82
CA ASP A 55 9.63 8.41 17.46
C ASP A 55 10.30 7.03 17.26
N GLU A 56 10.83 6.80 16.06
CA GLU A 56 11.47 5.53 15.69
C GLU A 56 12.77 5.26 16.46
N ASN A 57 13.42 6.31 16.99
CA ASN A 57 14.63 6.20 17.81
C ASN A 57 14.30 5.97 19.30
N GLY A 58 13.01 5.94 19.65
CA GLY A 58 12.55 5.84 21.03
C GLY A 58 12.62 7.16 21.81
N GLU A 59 12.83 8.29 21.14
CA GLU A 59 12.78 9.60 21.80
C GLU A 59 11.33 10.02 22.05
N GLU A 60 11.05 10.46 23.27
CA GLU A 60 9.71 10.87 23.69
C GLU A 60 9.55 12.41 23.71
N PHE A 61 8.44 12.87 23.14
CA PHE A 61 8.06 14.27 23.03
C PHE A 61 6.68 14.50 23.65
N GLY A 62 6.62 15.33 24.69
CA GLY A 62 5.35 15.78 25.26
C GLY A 62 4.69 16.85 24.38
N VAL A 63 3.47 16.58 23.90
CA VAL A 63 2.72 17.47 23.01
C VAL A 63 1.31 17.71 23.54
N LYS A 64 0.88 18.97 23.59
CA LYS A 64 -0.45 19.34 24.06
C LYS A 64 -1.51 19.02 23.00
N TYR A 65 -2.43 18.15 23.38
CA TYR A 65 -3.65 17.84 22.65
C TYR A 65 -4.80 18.74 23.10
N ILE A 66 -5.47 19.38 22.14
CA ILE A 66 -6.63 20.23 22.37
C ILE A 66 -7.87 19.44 21.94
N ALA A 67 -8.70 19.03 22.90
CA ALA A 67 -9.81 18.11 22.63
C ALA A 67 -10.90 18.76 21.77
N ASN A 68 -11.26 20.01 22.06
CA ASN A 68 -12.30 20.73 21.32
C ASN A 68 -11.92 21.00 19.85
N LYS A 69 -10.62 21.10 19.56
CA LYS A 69 -10.11 21.34 18.19
C LYS A 69 -9.52 20.08 17.54
N THR A 70 -9.59 18.95 18.24
CA THR A 70 -9.04 17.65 17.82
C THR A 70 -7.66 17.79 17.18
N GLY A 71 -6.70 18.37 17.90
CA GLY A 71 -5.41 18.71 17.29
C GLY A 71 -4.27 18.88 18.28
N LEU A 72 -3.05 18.74 17.77
CA LEU A 72 -1.80 18.91 18.49
C LEU A 72 -1.27 20.35 18.33
N SER A 73 -0.69 20.88 19.41
CA SER A 73 -0.29 22.29 19.50
C SER A 73 1.07 22.46 20.19
N ALA A 74 1.12 22.99 21.41
CA ALA A 74 2.35 23.22 22.16
C ALA A 74 3.17 21.92 22.26
N GLY A 75 4.49 21.99 22.04
CA GLY A 75 5.36 20.81 21.95
C GLY A 75 5.49 20.20 20.56
N TRP A 76 4.52 20.41 19.65
CA TRP A 76 4.56 19.89 18.28
C TRP A 76 5.76 20.41 17.49
N ARG A 77 6.07 21.71 17.60
CA ARG A 77 7.27 22.31 17.00
C ARG A 77 8.55 21.60 17.43
N LYS A 78 8.64 21.18 18.70
CA LYS A 78 9.83 20.48 19.23
C LYS A 78 9.99 19.12 18.55
N PHE A 79 8.90 18.38 18.39
CA PHE A 79 8.88 17.13 17.63
C PHE A 79 9.31 17.35 16.17
N VAL A 80 8.71 18.35 15.49
CA VAL A 80 9.05 18.71 14.10
C VAL A 80 10.54 19.06 13.96
N SER A 81 11.10 19.87 14.85
CA SER A 81 12.51 20.28 14.78
C SER A 81 13.47 19.16 15.17
N GLY A 82 13.17 18.38 16.22
CA GLY A 82 13.98 17.24 16.63
C GLY A 82 14.09 16.20 15.52
N ASN A 83 12.96 15.96 14.86
CA ASN A 83 12.89 15.05 13.72
C ASN A 83 13.10 15.75 12.37
N LYS A 84 13.48 17.03 12.26
CA LYS A 84 13.71 17.72 10.96
C LYS A 84 12.59 17.51 9.91
N LEU A 85 11.31 17.50 10.33
CA LEU A 85 10.18 17.19 9.45
C LEU A 85 9.93 18.31 8.42
N LEU A 86 9.60 17.92 7.18
CA LEU A 86 9.34 18.83 6.07
C LEU A 86 7.92 18.68 5.51
N GLU A 87 7.53 19.64 4.68
CA GLU A 87 6.27 19.57 3.94
C GLU A 87 6.32 18.40 2.95
N GLY A 88 5.26 17.59 2.94
CA GLY A 88 5.18 16.35 2.15
C GLY A 88 5.56 15.09 2.90
N ASP A 89 6.29 15.17 4.02
CA ASP A 89 6.56 14.00 4.87
C ASP A 89 5.24 13.39 5.36
N VAL A 90 5.22 12.07 5.52
CA VAL A 90 4.03 11.32 5.96
C VAL A 90 4.32 10.70 7.31
N LEU A 91 3.40 10.87 8.26
CA LEU A 91 3.47 10.30 9.59
C LEU A 91 2.41 9.22 9.76
N ILE A 92 2.78 8.11 10.37
CA ILE A 92 1.85 7.07 10.80
C ILE A 92 1.81 7.12 12.33
N PHE A 93 0.65 7.47 12.88
CA PHE A 93 0.41 7.50 14.32
C PHE A 93 -0.20 6.18 14.73
N GLN A 94 0.46 5.43 15.62
CA GLN A 94 -0.07 4.23 16.24
C GLN A 94 -0.28 4.46 17.73
N LEU A 95 -1.49 4.23 18.24
CA LEU A 95 -1.81 4.43 19.65
C LEU A 95 -1.42 3.19 20.46
N VAL A 96 -0.25 3.22 21.08
CA VAL A 96 0.34 2.10 21.85
C VAL A 96 -0.04 2.12 23.34
N GLY A 97 -0.73 3.17 23.79
CA GLY A 97 -1.24 3.27 25.15
C GLY A 97 -2.07 4.52 25.37
N PRO A 98 -2.60 4.73 26.59
CA PRO A 98 -3.41 5.90 26.92
C PRO A 98 -2.63 7.19 26.66
N CYS A 99 -3.11 8.01 25.71
CA CYS A 99 -2.46 9.26 25.30
C CYS A 99 -0.98 9.10 24.87
N ARG A 100 -0.59 7.92 24.36
CA ARG A 100 0.77 7.66 23.91
C ARG A 100 0.78 7.12 22.48
N PHE A 101 1.37 7.88 21.57
CA PHE A 101 1.55 7.49 20.18
C PHE A 101 2.99 7.07 19.93
N LYS A 102 3.14 5.97 19.19
CA LYS A 102 4.36 5.68 18.45
C LYS A 102 4.19 6.21 17.03
N VAL A 103 5.17 6.96 16.55
CA VAL A 103 5.10 7.65 15.25
C VAL A 103 6.21 7.17 14.33
N TYR A 104 5.79 6.71 13.16
CA TYR A 104 6.68 6.30 12.08
C TYR A 104 6.75 7.41 11.02
N ILE A 105 7.95 7.73 10.55
CA ILE A 105 8.20 8.93 9.74
C ILE A 105 8.66 8.51 8.34
N ILE A 106 7.85 8.84 7.34
CA ILE A 106 8.15 8.54 5.94
C ILE A 106 8.47 9.85 5.23
N ARG A 107 9.76 10.06 4.97
CA ARG A 107 10.24 11.30 4.36
C ARG A 107 9.84 11.40 2.89
N ALA A 108 9.32 12.55 2.49
CA ALA A 108 9.13 12.88 1.08
C ALA A 108 10.46 13.00 0.34
N ASN A 109 11.51 13.49 1.03
CA ASN A 109 12.82 13.71 0.43
C ASN A 109 13.72 12.46 0.40
N ASN A 110 13.37 11.36 1.10
CA ASN A 110 14.07 10.06 0.94
C ASN A 110 13.55 9.27 -0.28
N LEU A 111 13.00 9.97 -1.28
CA LEU A 111 12.79 9.47 -2.63
C LEU A 111 14.06 9.58 -3.49
N THR A 112 15.16 10.15 -2.95
CA THR A 112 16.48 10.14 -3.59
C THR A 112 17.38 9.03 -3.04
N GLU A 113 17.33 7.90 -3.74
CA GLU A 113 18.43 6.97 -4.08
C GLU A 113 19.24 6.17 -3.04
N VAL A 114 19.17 6.33 -1.71
CA VAL A 114 20.07 5.50 -0.84
C VAL A 114 19.42 4.77 0.34
N ASP A 115 18.26 5.17 0.86
CA ASP A 115 17.84 4.68 2.20
C ASP A 115 16.73 3.61 2.22
N GLY A 116 16.34 3.07 1.06
CA GLY A 116 15.43 1.91 1.01
C GLY A 116 16.03 0.64 1.66
N ALA A 117 17.36 0.53 1.64
CA ALA A 117 18.08 -0.61 2.21
C ALA A 117 18.19 -0.57 3.75
N LEU A 118 18.31 0.62 4.35
CA LEU A 118 18.36 0.74 5.81
C LEU A 118 17.05 0.32 6.48
N SER A 119 15.92 0.61 5.82
CA SER A 119 14.59 0.24 6.32
C SER A 119 14.38 -1.29 6.36
N LEU A 120 15.00 -2.04 5.44
CA LEU A 120 14.99 -3.51 5.44
C LEU A 120 15.90 -4.10 6.53
N LEU A 121 17.03 -3.45 6.81
CA LEU A 121 17.97 -3.90 7.86
C LEU A 121 17.39 -3.74 9.26
N ILE A 122 16.53 -2.75 9.49
CA ILE A 122 15.84 -2.56 10.77
C ILE A 122 14.77 -3.64 10.98
N LEU A 123 14.06 -4.08 9.93
CA LEU A 123 13.10 -5.19 10.00
C LEU A 123 13.77 -6.53 10.35
N ASP A 124 14.93 -6.83 9.77
CA ASP A 124 15.67 -8.08 10.00
C ASP A 124 16.27 -8.19 11.41
N SER A 125 16.46 -7.05 12.09
CA SER A 125 16.97 -7.02 13.46
C SER A 125 15.92 -7.43 14.50
N GLN A 126 14.63 -7.27 14.19
CA GLN A 126 13.52 -7.53 15.12
C GLN A 126 12.93 -8.95 14.96
N THR A 127 13.03 -9.55 13.78
CA THR A 127 12.65 -10.96 13.52
C THR A 127 13.58 -11.97 14.20
N LYS A 128 14.82 -11.60 14.51
CA LYS A 128 15.77 -12.50 15.20
C LYS A 128 15.57 -12.60 16.72
N GLN A 129 14.75 -11.74 17.34
CA GLN A 129 14.45 -11.83 18.77
C GLN A 129 13.22 -12.70 19.09
N SER A 130 12.36 -13.02 18.11
CA SER A 130 11.15 -13.83 18.32
C SER A 130 11.35 -15.34 18.13
N GLU A 131 12.41 -15.78 17.45
CA GLU A 131 12.65 -17.22 17.16
C GLU A 131 13.36 -17.98 18.30
N ALA A 132 13.92 -17.30 19.30
CA ALA A 132 14.63 -17.95 20.41
C ALA A 132 13.72 -18.61 21.48
N VAL A 133 12.39 -18.47 21.40
CA VAL A 133 11.47 -18.94 22.46
C VAL A 133 10.79 -20.28 22.16
N VAL A 134 10.82 -20.79 20.92
CA VAL A 134 10.00 -21.96 20.54
C VAL A 134 10.70 -23.32 20.74
N GLN A 135 12.02 -23.37 20.93
CA GLN A 135 12.73 -24.65 21.18
C GLN A 135 12.81 -25.04 22.66
N LYS A 136 11.65 -25.16 23.32
CA LYS A 136 11.52 -25.94 24.57
C LYS A 136 10.22 -26.73 24.57
N LYS A 137 10.18 -27.85 23.83
CA LYS A 137 9.45 -29.09 24.22
C LYS A 137 9.57 -30.19 23.14
N LYS A 138 9.82 -31.41 23.63
CA LYS A 138 10.01 -32.72 22.93
C LYS A 138 11.40 -32.85 22.29
N GLN A 139 12.25 -33.81 22.66
CA GLN A 139 11.98 -35.20 23.03
C GLN A 139 12.88 -35.71 24.17
N LYS A 140 12.31 -36.59 24.98
CA LYS A 140 12.96 -37.48 25.95
C LYS A 140 12.70 -38.92 25.45
N ALA A 141 13.69 -39.80 25.63
CA ALA A 141 13.77 -41.25 25.34
C ALA A 141 14.31 -41.60 23.93
N GLY A 142 15.36 -42.42 23.75
CA GLY A 142 16.25 -43.13 24.68
C GLY A 142 17.40 -43.86 23.95
N LYS A 143 18.48 -44.13 24.70
CA LYS A 143 19.58 -45.15 24.61
C LYS A 143 19.69 -46.04 23.35
N SER A 144 20.87 -46.41 22.82
CA SER A 144 22.16 -46.79 23.44
C SER A 144 23.25 -47.07 22.38
N GLY A 145 24.53 -46.92 22.74
CA GLY A 145 25.63 -47.69 22.13
C GLY A 145 26.85 -46.87 21.64
N GLN A 146 27.89 -46.82 22.46
CA GLN A 146 29.32 -46.57 22.11
C GLN A 146 30.08 -47.90 22.35
N PRO A 147 31.38 -48.10 22.07
CA PRO A 147 32.46 -47.10 21.85
C PRO A 147 33.47 -47.43 20.70
N GLU A 148 34.39 -46.51 20.40
CA GLU A 148 35.90 -46.65 20.44
C GLU A 148 36.45 -46.47 18.99
N GLU A 149 37.55 -45.77 18.66
CA GLU A 149 38.59 -45.04 19.39
C GLU A 149 39.48 -44.21 18.41
N GLN A 150 40.11 -43.12 18.92
CA GLN A 150 41.37 -42.44 18.50
C GLN A 150 41.45 -41.80 17.08
N SER A 151 42.04 -40.63 16.80
CA SER A 151 43.01 -39.68 17.40
C SER A 151 42.90 -38.36 16.57
N GLY A 152 42.89 -37.13 17.06
CA GLY A 152 43.99 -36.36 17.68
C GLY A 152 44.57 -35.28 16.73
N ILE A 153 44.35 -33.99 17.07
CA ILE A 153 45.08 -32.74 16.65
C ILE A 153 44.80 -32.31 15.17
N ASP A 154 44.58 -31.07 14.71
CA ASP A 154 44.94 -29.70 15.11
C ASP A 154 44.02 -28.67 14.39
N SER A 155 44.24 -27.39 14.71
CA SER A 155 43.46 -26.16 14.57
C SER A 155 43.29 -25.58 13.14
N ASP A 156 42.33 -24.63 13.08
CA ASP A 156 42.08 -23.56 12.09
C ASP A 156 41.65 -23.92 10.65
N GLU A 157 40.37 -23.65 10.34
CA GLU A 157 39.94 -22.78 9.21
C GLU A 157 38.40 -22.63 9.23
N VAL A 158 37.87 -21.52 9.75
CA VAL A 158 36.46 -21.15 9.54
C VAL A 158 36.36 -20.52 8.15
N ALA A 159 36.28 -21.37 7.13
CA ALA A 159 35.98 -20.98 5.77
C ALA A 159 34.50 -20.58 5.68
N SER A 160 34.27 -19.32 5.34
CA SER A 160 32.98 -18.71 5.02
C SER A 160 32.13 -19.59 4.12
N GLU A 161 30.92 -19.91 4.57
CA GLU A 161 29.84 -20.40 3.71
C GLU A 161 29.42 -19.26 2.77
N VAL A 162 30.03 -19.26 1.58
CA VAL A 162 29.60 -18.50 0.42
C VAL A 162 28.19 -18.98 0.04
N PHE A 163 27.21 -18.08 0.11
CA PHE A 163 25.92 -18.27 -0.54
C PHE A 163 26.17 -18.63 -2.01
N GLY A 164 25.74 -19.83 -2.39
CA GLY A 164 25.80 -20.33 -3.75
C GLY A 164 24.90 -19.52 -4.68
N GLY A 165 25.39 -18.38 -5.15
CA GLY A 165 24.96 -17.82 -6.41
C GLY A 165 25.43 -18.77 -7.50
N SER A 166 24.51 -19.45 -8.17
CA SER A 166 24.80 -20.22 -9.37
C SER A 166 25.52 -19.30 -10.37
N LYS A 167 26.84 -19.44 -10.48
CA LYS A 167 27.62 -18.81 -11.54
C LYS A 167 27.08 -19.37 -12.86
N CYS A 168 26.29 -18.58 -13.58
CA CYS A 168 25.96 -18.88 -14.97
C CYS A 168 27.28 -18.90 -15.74
N SER A 169 27.64 -20.07 -16.27
CA SER A 169 28.84 -20.24 -17.09
C SER A 169 28.77 -19.27 -18.26
N GLY A 170 29.79 -18.40 -18.36
CA GLY A 170 29.84 -17.26 -19.27
C GLY A 170 29.97 -17.67 -20.74
N SER A 171 28.83 -17.95 -21.38
CA SER A 171 28.65 -17.74 -22.81
C SER A 171 27.72 -16.54 -22.97
N SER A 172 28.18 -15.50 -23.65
CA SER A 172 27.35 -14.33 -23.95
C SER A 172 26.29 -14.74 -24.96
N ILE A 173 25.16 -15.26 -24.49
CA ILE A 173 24.03 -15.66 -25.34
C ILE A 173 23.49 -14.39 -25.98
N HIS A 174 23.47 -14.32 -27.31
CA HIS A 174 22.79 -13.23 -28.00
C HIS A 174 21.27 -13.43 -27.91
N PHE A 175 20.50 -12.35 -27.77
CA PHE A 175 19.03 -12.46 -27.65
C PHE A 175 18.39 -13.27 -28.80
N LYS A 176 18.97 -13.21 -29.99
CA LYS A 176 18.52 -13.95 -31.18
C LYS A 176 18.54 -15.47 -31.02
N ASP A 177 19.33 -15.98 -30.08
CA ASP A 177 19.48 -17.42 -29.83
C ASP A 177 18.46 -17.94 -28.81
N VAL A 178 17.77 -17.05 -28.08
CA VAL A 178 16.72 -17.39 -27.12
C VAL A 178 15.41 -17.66 -27.87
N LYS A 179 14.95 -18.92 -27.86
CA LYS A 179 13.75 -19.34 -28.60
C LYS A 179 12.52 -19.51 -27.72
N SER A 180 12.72 -19.72 -26.42
CA SER A 180 11.63 -19.90 -25.47
C SER A 180 11.88 -19.16 -24.15
N PHE A 181 10.85 -19.09 -23.32
CA PHE A 181 10.93 -18.47 -22.00
C PHE A 181 11.86 -19.23 -21.06
N GLU A 182 11.98 -20.55 -21.22
CA GLU A 182 12.85 -21.40 -20.40
C GLU A 182 14.34 -21.13 -20.66
N GLU A 183 14.69 -20.66 -21.86
CA GLU A 183 16.04 -20.25 -22.26
C GLU A 183 16.34 -18.79 -21.90
N PHE A 184 15.34 -18.04 -21.42
CA PHE A 184 15.47 -16.64 -21.07
C PHE A 184 15.91 -16.46 -19.62
N HIS A 185 17.12 -15.93 -19.44
CA HIS A 185 17.69 -15.58 -18.15
C HIS A 185 18.08 -14.10 -18.12
N ILE A 186 17.76 -13.43 -17.02
CA ILE A 186 18.11 -12.03 -16.80
C ILE A 186 19.44 -12.02 -16.04
N VAL A 187 20.51 -11.58 -16.71
CA VAL A 187 21.86 -11.55 -16.14
C VAL A 187 22.33 -10.10 -16.04
N VAL A 188 22.60 -9.65 -14.82
CA VAL A 188 23.10 -8.30 -14.54
C VAL A 188 24.42 -8.43 -13.79
N ASN A 189 25.47 -7.76 -14.28
CA ASN A 189 26.84 -7.86 -13.73
C ASN A 189 27.33 -9.32 -13.58
N GLY A 190 26.95 -10.21 -14.50
CA GLY A 190 27.32 -11.62 -14.48
C GLY A 190 26.57 -12.48 -13.46
N VAL A 191 25.58 -11.92 -12.75
CA VAL A 191 24.73 -12.64 -11.79
C VAL A 191 23.34 -12.81 -12.41
N CYS A 192 22.81 -14.03 -12.39
CA CYS A 192 21.42 -14.30 -12.77
C CYS A 192 20.48 -13.81 -11.66
N ILE A 193 19.53 -12.96 -12.02
CA ILE A 193 18.59 -12.32 -11.07
C ILE A 193 17.16 -12.86 -11.22
N ASP A 194 16.97 -13.98 -11.90
CA ASP A 194 15.65 -14.57 -12.14
C ASP A 194 14.87 -14.83 -10.85
N SER A 195 15.55 -15.23 -9.77
CA SER A 195 14.94 -15.49 -8.46
C SER A 195 14.46 -14.23 -7.74
N GLU A 196 14.95 -13.06 -8.12
CA GLU A 196 14.53 -11.77 -7.56
C GLU A 196 13.22 -11.25 -8.19
N LEU A 197 12.72 -11.92 -9.24
CA LEU A 197 11.54 -11.52 -9.98
C LEU A 197 10.46 -12.62 -9.92
N PRO A 198 9.19 -12.27 -9.61
CA PRO A 198 8.10 -13.22 -9.77
C PRO A 198 8.00 -13.73 -11.22
N GLU A 199 7.71 -15.02 -11.41
CA GLU A 199 7.70 -15.65 -12.74
C GLU A 199 6.79 -14.92 -13.74
N HIS A 200 5.61 -14.48 -13.29
CA HIS A 200 4.65 -13.75 -14.13
C HIS A 200 5.21 -12.41 -14.64
N VAL A 201 6.04 -11.73 -13.84
CA VAL A 201 6.72 -10.49 -14.24
C VAL A 201 7.84 -10.79 -15.21
N ARG A 202 8.65 -11.82 -14.93
CA ARG A 202 9.72 -12.29 -15.82
C ARG A 202 9.16 -12.65 -17.20
N ARG A 203 7.99 -13.30 -17.26
CA ARG A 203 7.29 -13.66 -18.50
C ARG A 203 6.87 -12.42 -19.31
N LYS A 204 6.25 -11.44 -18.66
CA LYS A 204 5.90 -10.16 -19.32
C LYS A 204 7.14 -9.38 -19.77
N TYR A 205 8.21 -9.42 -18.98
CA TYR A 205 9.47 -8.80 -19.35
C TYR A 205 10.12 -9.50 -20.56
N TYR A 206 10.06 -10.82 -20.62
CA TYR A 206 10.47 -11.59 -21.79
C TYR A 206 9.66 -11.18 -23.03
N GLU A 207 8.34 -11.06 -22.94
CA GLU A 207 7.49 -10.56 -24.04
C GLU A 207 7.91 -9.16 -24.52
N LEU A 208 8.24 -8.26 -23.59
CA LEU A 208 8.78 -6.93 -23.93
C LEU A 208 10.11 -7.03 -24.67
N CYS A 209 11.03 -7.88 -24.20
CA CYS A 209 12.32 -8.13 -24.86
C CYS A 209 12.10 -8.70 -26.28
N CYS A 210 11.18 -9.66 -26.44
CA CYS A 210 10.81 -10.22 -27.75
C CYS A 210 10.27 -9.14 -28.69
N SER A 211 9.43 -8.24 -28.19
CA SER A 211 8.87 -7.13 -29.00
C SER A 211 9.93 -6.17 -29.54
N LYS A 212 11.09 -6.11 -28.89
CA LYS A 212 12.24 -5.29 -29.29
C LYS A 212 13.37 -6.09 -29.91
N ASN A 213 13.27 -7.42 -29.90
CA ASN A 213 14.30 -8.35 -30.31
C ASN A 213 15.66 -8.05 -29.63
N ALA A 214 15.65 -7.74 -28.34
CA ALA A 214 16.83 -7.37 -27.57
C ALA A 214 16.65 -7.61 -26.06
N PHE A 215 17.75 -7.84 -25.34
CA PHE A 215 17.74 -7.78 -23.89
C PHE A 215 17.65 -6.31 -23.45
N LEU A 216 16.53 -5.94 -22.82
CA LEU A 216 16.33 -4.54 -22.42
C LEU A 216 17.26 -4.11 -21.28
N HIS A 217 17.92 -5.05 -20.60
CA HIS A 217 18.84 -4.82 -19.48
C HIS A 217 20.33 -4.85 -19.86
N GLU A 218 20.67 -5.05 -21.13
CA GLU A 218 22.07 -5.13 -21.59
C GLU A 218 22.83 -3.81 -21.39
N GLY A 219 22.12 -2.68 -21.46
CA GLY A 219 22.70 -1.33 -21.27
C GLY A 219 22.79 -0.87 -19.82
N LEU A 220 22.37 -1.68 -18.83
CA LEU A 220 22.39 -1.27 -17.42
C LEU A 220 23.81 -0.90 -16.97
N LEU A 221 23.90 0.10 -16.10
CA LEU A 221 25.18 0.59 -15.61
C LEU A 221 26.02 -0.54 -14.94
N PRO A 222 27.31 -0.66 -15.28
CA PRO A 222 28.19 -1.61 -14.62
C PRO A 222 28.24 -1.36 -13.11
N GLY A 223 28.15 -2.43 -12.32
CA GLY A 223 28.16 -2.35 -10.85
C GLY A 223 26.82 -1.95 -10.22
N LEU A 224 25.75 -1.78 -11.01
CA LEU A 224 24.40 -1.59 -10.48
C LEU A 224 23.99 -2.74 -9.57
N TYR A 225 23.43 -2.41 -8.40
CA TYR A 225 22.99 -3.40 -7.43
C TYR A 225 21.91 -4.32 -8.03
N CYS A 226 22.12 -5.64 -7.97
CA CYS A 226 21.27 -6.63 -8.66
C CYS A 226 19.79 -6.56 -8.25
N LYS A 227 19.48 -6.32 -6.96
CA LYS A 227 18.08 -6.15 -6.52
C LYS A 227 17.46 -4.85 -7.03
N LEU A 228 18.27 -3.80 -7.16
CA LEU A 228 17.81 -2.56 -7.79
C LEU A 228 17.49 -2.78 -9.26
N ALA A 229 18.33 -3.51 -9.99
CA ALA A 229 18.06 -3.90 -11.38
C ALA A 229 16.78 -4.73 -11.50
N ALA A 230 16.57 -5.71 -10.61
CA ALA A 230 15.33 -6.47 -10.53
C ALA A 230 14.11 -5.56 -10.27
N GLY A 231 14.21 -4.65 -9.29
CA GLY A 231 13.15 -3.68 -8.99
C GLY A 231 12.82 -2.76 -10.18
N MET A 232 13.83 -2.29 -10.91
CA MET A 232 13.62 -1.50 -12.12
C MET A 232 12.92 -2.29 -13.23
N ILE A 233 13.31 -3.55 -13.43
CA ILE A 233 12.67 -4.44 -14.40
C ILE A 233 11.21 -4.67 -14.03
N PHE A 234 10.93 -4.92 -12.74
CA PHE A 234 9.58 -5.08 -12.21
C PHE A 234 8.72 -3.84 -12.48
N GLU A 235 9.22 -2.66 -12.12
CA GLU A 235 8.49 -1.40 -12.34
C GLU A 235 8.34 -1.04 -13.82
N ALA A 236 9.31 -1.39 -14.67
CA ALA A 236 9.20 -1.22 -16.10
C ALA A 236 8.06 -2.07 -16.70
N VAL A 237 7.91 -3.32 -16.24
CA VAL A 237 6.80 -4.20 -16.63
C VAL A 237 5.46 -3.62 -16.16
N ASN A 238 5.36 -3.22 -14.90
CA ASN A 238 4.13 -2.61 -14.37
C ASN A 238 3.75 -1.34 -15.11
N THR A 239 4.73 -0.50 -15.43
CA THR A 239 4.53 0.72 -16.21
C THR A 239 4.06 0.39 -17.62
N ALA A 240 4.65 -0.62 -18.28
CA ALA A 240 4.23 -1.06 -19.61
C ALA A 240 2.77 -1.56 -19.61
N ASP A 241 2.38 -2.33 -18.59
CA ASP A 241 1.01 -2.81 -18.43
C ASP A 241 0.03 -1.65 -18.17
N ALA A 242 0.41 -0.70 -17.31
CA ALA A 242 -0.39 0.49 -17.02
C ALA A 242 -0.60 1.34 -18.28
N ILE A 243 0.46 1.54 -19.09
CA ILE A 243 0.39 2.21 -20.39
C ILE A 243 -0.53 1.46 -21.35
N LYS A 244 -0.48 0.12 -21.36
CA LYS A 244 -1.35 -0.71 -22.21
C LYS A 244 -2.82 -0.66 -21.77
N ALA A 245 -3.08 -0.55 -20.47
CA ALA A 245 -4.43 -0.52 -19.89
C ALA A 245 -5.03 0.89 -19.74
N CYS A 246 -4.25 1.94 -19.97
CA CYS A 246 -4.70 3.32 -19.79
C CYS A 246 -5.87 3.68 -20.71
N LYS A 247 -6.70 4.63 -20.25
CA LYS A 247 -7.92 5.09 -20.93
C LYS A 247 -7.82 6.58 -21.21
N LEU A 248 -8.69 7.09 -22.08
CA LEU A 248 -8.87 8.53 -22.29
C LEU A 248 -9.23 9.30 -21.01
N THR A 249 -9.81 8.61 -20.03
CA THR A 249 -10.15 9.17 -18.71
C THR A 249 -9.00 9.12 -17.71
N THR A 250 -7.89 8.44 -18.01
CA THR A 250 -6.73 8.35 -17.13
C THR A 250 -6.20 9.75 -16.79
N PRO A 251 -5.95 10.06 -15.51
CA PRO A 251 -5.43 11.35 -15.07
C PRO A 251 -4.07 11.69 -15.71
N ARG A 252 -3.85 12.99 -15.98
CA ARG A 252 -2.55 13.48 -16.49
C ARG A 252 -1.39 13.22 -15.51
N SER A 253 -1.67 13.25 -14.21
CA SER A 253 -0.70 12.93 -13.16
C SER A 253 -0.09 11.55 -13.32
N ASP A 254 -0.86 10.57 -13.79
CA ASP A 254 -0.40 9.18 -13.92
C ASP A 254 0.60 9.08 -15.08
N PHE A 255 0.31 9.76 -16.20
CA PHE A 255 1.25 9.88 -17.31
C PHE A 255 2.55 10.55 -16.88
N GLU A 256 2.50 11.58 -16.03
CA GLU A 256 3.70 12.26 -15.52
C GLU A 256 4.54 11.36 -14.61
N VAL A 257 3.90 10.50 -13.79
CA VAL A 257 4.59 9.51 -12.96
C VAL A 257 5.27 8.46 -13.82
N TRP A 258 4.57 7.92 -14.83
CA TRP A 258 5.13 6.94 -15.76
C TRP A 258 6.29 7.53 -16.57
N GLU A 259 6.17 8.77 -17.05
CA GLU A 259 7.24 9.44 -17.81
C GLU A 259 8.50 9.59 -16.97
N LYS A 260 8.35 10.05 -15.72
CA LYS A 260 9.49 10.20 -14.79
C LYS A 260 10.16 8.84 -14.52
N SER A 261 9.37 7.80 -14.28
CA SER A 261 9.89 6.46 -14.00
C SER A 261 10.68 5.91 -15.18
N LEU A 262 10.10 5.98 -16.39
CA LEU A 262 10.78 5.53 -17.62
C LEU A 262 12.05 6.33 -17.90
N ARG A 263 12.03 7.66 -17.72
CA ARG A 263 13.22 8.50 -17.88
C ARG A 263 14.32 8.12 -16.88
N SER A 264 13.97 7.83 -15.63
CA SER A 264 14.93 7.34 -14.63
C SER A 264 15.52 5.99 -15.02
N PHE A 265 14.71 5.06 -15.53
CA PHE A 265 15.21 3.75 -15.97
C PHE A 265 16.14 3.85 -17.17
N GLU A 266 15.83 4.72 -18.13
CA GLU A 266 16.72 5.02 -19.27
C GLU A 266 18.06 5.61 -18.82
N LEU A 267 18.05 6.53 -17.85
CA LEU A 267 19.29 7.11 -17.29
C LEU A 267 20.19 6.05 -16.62
N LEU A 268 19.59 5.02 -16.04
CA LEU A 268 20.29 3.88 -15.44
C LEU A 268 20.63 2.78 -16.46
N GLY A 269 20.34 3.00 -17.75
CA GLY A 269 20.75 2.13 -18.85
C GLY A 269 19.73 1.08 -19.27
N LEU A 270 18.53 1.07 -18.69
CA LEU A 270 17.46 0.17 -19.11
C LEU A 270 16.84 0.67 -20.43
N ASN A 271 16.79 -0.19 -21.44
CA ASN A 271 16.27 0.17 -22.75
C ASN A 271 14.74 0.18 -22.76
N VAL A 272 14.14 1.27 -22.28
CA VAL A 272 12.67 1.46 -22.23
C VAL A 272 12.18 2.67 -23.02
N GLY A 273 13.04 3.29 -23.84
CA GLY A 273 12.71 4.45 -24.68
C GLY A 273 11.49 4.29 -25.57
N PHE A 274 11.21 3.06 -26.01
CA PHE A 274 10.01 2.76 -26.80
C PHE A 274 8.71 2.90 -25.99
N LEU A 275 8.74 2.64 -24.67
CA LEU A 275 7.60 2.88 -23.79
C LEU A 275 7.40 4.39 -23.60
N GLY A 276 8.49 5.15 -23.43
CA GLY A 276 8.44 6.61 -23.35
C GLY A 276 7.86 7.25 -24.62
N ALA A 277 8.30 6.79 -25.80
CA ALA A 277 7.77 7.25 -27.07
C ALA A 277 6.26 6.96 -27.23
N ARG A 278 5.81 5.76 -26.85
CA ARG A 278 4.39 5.39 -26.87
C ARG A 278 3.58 6.23 -25.88
N LEU A 279 4.10 6.44 -24.68
CA LEU A 279 3.48 7.29 -23.65
C LEU A 279 3.28 8.72 -24.15
N GLY A 280 4.29 9.30 -24.82
CA GLY A 280 4.19 10.63 -25.42
C GLY A 280 3.12 10.74 -26.50
N GLN A 281 2.96 9.72 -27.34
CA GLN A 281 1.88 9.67 -28.32
C GLN A 281 0.49 9.61 -27.66
N LEU A 282 0.34 8.78 -26.63
CA LEU A 282 -0.91 8.66 -25.88
C LEU A 282 -1.26 9.97 -25.15
N LEU A 283 -0.27 10.64 -24.55
CA LEU A 283 -0.46 11.94 -23.92
C LEU A 283 -0.95 12.99 -24.92
N LYS A 284 -0.36 13.02 -26.12
CA LYS A 284 -0.79 13.92 -27.20
C LYS A 284 -2.23 13.65 -27.61
N LEU A 285 -2.61 12.39 -27.77
CA LEU A 285 -3.98 12.00 -28.11
C LEU A 285 -4.98 12.34 -27.00
N ALA A 286 -4.60 12.12 -25.73
CA ALA A 286 -5.48 12.29 -24.58
C ALA A 286 -5.69 13.76 -24.15
N PHE A 287 -4.74 14.67 -24.44
CA PHE A 287 -4.77 16.04 -23.91
C PHE A 287 -4.52 17.15 -24.93
N ASN A 288 -3.85 16.86 -26.04
CA ASN A 288 -3.38 17.91 -26.96
C ASN A 288 -4.09 17.88 -28.33
N SER A 289 -4.98 16.92 -28.59
CA SER A 289 -5.75 16.87 -29.82
C SER A 289 -7.11 17.56 -29.67
N GLU A 290 -7.60 18.21 -30.73
CA GLU A 290 -8.89 18.90 -30.74
C GLU A 290 -10.04 17.91 -30.40
N GLY A 291 -9.96 16.67 -30.88
CA GLY A 291 -10.90 15.60 -30.55
C GLY A 291 -10.77 15.04 -29.12
N ALA A 292 -9.70 15.36 -28.37
CA ALA A 292 -9.49 14.84 -27.02
C ALA A 292 -10.52 15.38 -26.03
N VAL A 293 -10.89 16.65 -26.15
CA VAL A 293 -11.81 17.33 -25.23
C VAL A 293 -13.21 16.72 -25.34
N ASP A 294 -13.70 16.54 -26.56
CA ASP A 294 -15.03 15.99 -26.81
C ASP A 294 -15.09 14.49 -26.47
N ALA A 295 -14.05 13.73 -26.80
CA ALA A 295 -13.94 12.33 -26.40
C ALA A 295 -13.96 12.18 -24.87
N LYS A 296 -13.24 13.05 -24.14
CA LYS A 296 -13.21 13.02 -22.67
C LYS A 296 -14.56 13.39 -22.06
N LYS A 297 -15.24 14.42 -22.60
CA LYS A 297 -16.59 14.79 -22.18
C LYS A 297 -17.57 13.63 -22.41
N TYR A 298 -17.53 13.00 -23.57
CA TYR A 298 -18.36 11.84 -23.91
C TYR A 298 -18.17 10.68 -22.92
N TRP A 299 -16.92 10.27 -22.67
CA TRP A 299 -16.65 9.14 -21.78
C TRP A 299 -17.01 9.44 -20.32
N LYS A 300 -16.81 10.69 -19.87
CA LYS A 300 -17.27 11.13 -18.54
C LYS A 300 -18.79 11.06 -18.44
N ALA A 301 -19.51 11.62 -19.41
CA ALA A 301 -20.97 11.58 -19.45
C ALA A 301 -21.51 10.14 -19.51
N LYS A 302 -20.84 9.25 -20.27
CA LYS A 302 -21.20 7.83 -20.37
C LYS A 302 -21.02 7.08 -19.04
N THR A 303 -19.95 7.40 -18.30
CA THR A 303 -19.70 6.81 -16.99
C THR A 303 -20.74 7.28 -15.97
N GLU A 304 -21.03 8.59 -15.96
CA GLU A 304 -22.05 9.16 -15.08
C GLU A 304 -23.44 8.60 -15.38
N ARG A 305 -23.79 8.46 -16.67
CA ARG A 305 -25.04 7.82 -17.08
C ARG A 305 -25.16 6.41 -16.52
N GLY A 306 -24.12 5.58 -16.61
CA GLY A 306 -24.14 4.23 -16.06
C GLY A 306 -24.37 4.23 -14.55
N ARG A 307 -23.72 5.15 -13.83
CA ARG A 307 -23.93 5.33 -12.38
C ARG A 307 -25.37 5.71 -12.04
N THR A 308 -25.96 6.65 -12.77
CA THR A 308 -27.37 7.03 -12.61
C THR A 308 -28.30 5.87 -12.94
N GLU A 309 -28.00 5.07 -13.96
CA GLU A 309 -28.80 3.89 -14.33
C GLU A 309 -28.75 2.81 -13.24
N ASP A 310 -27.60 2.61 -12.59
CA ASP A 310 -27.48 1.70 -11.45
C ASP A 310 -28.27 2.23 -10.23
N GLU A 311 -28.21 3.52 -9.94
CA GLU A 311 -28.98 4.14 -8.84
C GLU A 311 -30.50 4.07 -9.09
N ILE A 312 -30.95 4.26 -10.34
CA ILE A 312 -32.34 4.04 -10.73
C ILE A 312 -32.75 2.60 -10.44
N ARG A 313 -31.92 1.61 -10.82
CA ARG A 313 -32.21 0.19 -10.61
C ARG A 313 -32.34 -0.14 -9.12
N ASP A 314 -31.46 0.42 -8.29
CA ASP A 314 -31.50 0.24 -6.83
C ASP A 314 -32.76 0.87 -6.23
N LEU A 315 -33.14 2.08 -6.66
CA LEU A 315 -34.37 2.73 -6.22
C LEU A 315 -35.63 1.99 -6.67
N GLU A 316 -35.64 1.43 -7.88
CA GLU A 316 -36.73 0.58 -8.38
C GLU A 316 -36.89 -0.69 -7.53
N ALA A 317 -35.80 -1.33 -7.12
CA ALA A 317 -35.84 -2.48 -6.22
C ALA A 317 -36.44 -2.10 -4.85
N ASN A 318 -35.99 -1.00 -4.25
CA ASN A 318 -36.54 -0.49 -2.99
C ASN A 318 -38.03 -0.14 -3.10
N LEU A 319 -38.47 0.40 -4.24
CA LEU A 319 -39.88 0.71 -4.49
C LEU A 319 -40.75 -0.56 -4.50
N VAL A 320 -40.24 -1.67 -5.05
CA VAL A 320 -40.94 -2.96 -5.04
C VAL A 320 -41.12 -3.46 -3.61
N GLU A 321 -40.06 -3.46 -2.80
CA GLU A 321 -40.14 -3.88 -1.39
C GLU A 321 -41.13 -3.02 -0.58
N LEU A 322 -41.12 -1.70 -0.77
CA LEU A 322 -42.05 -0.79 -0.11
C LEU A 322 -43.50 -1.05 -0.52
N LYS A 323 -43.76 -1.39 -1.79
CA LYS A 323 -45.10 -1.77 -2.26
C LYS A 323 -45.57 -3.06 -1.61
N GLU A 324 -44.70 -4.07 -1.50
CA GLU A 324 -45.02 -5.33 -0.82
C GLU A 324 -45.34 -5.10 0.67
N ALA A 325 -44.56 -4.25 1.34
CA ALA A 325 -44.81 -3.87 2.73
C ALA A 325 -46.15 -3.12 2.89
N SER A 326 -46.47 -2.20 1.98
CA SER A 326 -47.77 -1.51 1.98
C SER A 326 -48.93 -2.48 1.85
N MET A 327 -48.86 -3.43 0.91
CA MET A 327 -49.89 -4.45 0.73
C MET A 327 -50.08 -5.32 1.98
N LYS A 328 -48.98 -5.61 2.70
CA LYS A 328 -49.04 -6.33 3.97
C LYS A 328 -49.74 -5.52 5.06
N PHE A 329 -49.41 -4.23 5.18
CA PHE A 329 -50.08 -3.34 6.13
C PHE A 329 -51.57 -3.17 5.80
N ASP A 330 -51.93 -3.04 4.53
CA ASP A 330 -53.33 -2.96 4.08
C ASP A 330 -54.11 -4.21 4.50
N ALA A 331 -53.53 -5.40 4.30
CA ALA A 331 -54.14 -6.66 4.73
C ALA A 331 -54.29 -6.77 6.25
N GLU A 332 -53.30 -6.30 7.02
CA GLU A 332 -53.33 -6.30 8.48
C GLU A 332 -54.41 -5.34 9.01
N ILE A 333 -54.47 -4.12 8.47
CA ILE A 333 -55.50 -3.12 8.80
C ILE A 333 -56.89 -3.68 8.56
N GLU A 334 -57.15 -4.27 7.38
CA GLU A 334 -58.47 -4.80 7.06
C GLU A 334 -58.86 -5.96 7.99
N SER A 335 -57.88 -6.80 8.40
CA SER A 335 -58.11 -7.90 9.34
C SER A 335 -58.47 -7.43 10.76
N LEU A 336 -57.94 -6.27 11.18
CA LEU A 336 -58.12 -5.72 12.53
C LEU A 336 -59.32 -4.77 12.62
N LYS A 337 -59.77 -4.21 11.50
CA LYS A 337 -60.82 -3.20 11.41
C LYS A 337 -62.08 -3.55 12.20
N SER A 338 -62.69 -4.71 11.95
CA SER A 338 -63.91 -5.13 12.64
C SER A 338 -63.74 -5.40 14.15
N LYS A 339 -62.51 -5.71 14.60
CA LYS A 339 -62.21 -5.86 16.02
C LYS A 339 -62.06 -4.50 16.68
N ALA A 340 -61.35 -3.57 16.03
CA ALA A 340 -61.19 -2.20 16.49
C ALA A 340 -62.54 -1.48 16.58
N GLU A 341 -63.37 -1.56 15.54
CA GLU A 341 -64.72 -0.95 15.51
C GLU A 341 -65.62 -1.47 16.63
N ARG A 342 -65.58 -2.79 16.90
CA ARG A 342 -66.33 -3.38 18.02
C ARG A 342 -65.83 -2.91 19.38
N TYR A 343 -64.51 -2.84 19.55
CA TYR A 343 -63.93 -2.39 20.82
C TYR A 343 -64.24 -0.91 21.08
N GLU A 344 -64.24 -0.08 20.05
CA GLU A 344 -64.63 1.32 20.11
C GLU A 344 -66.09 1.48 20.57
N LEU A 345 -67.01 0.66 20.05
CA LEU A 345 -68.41 0.68 20.50
C LEU A 345 -68.53 0.38 22.01
N VAL A 346 -67.86 -0.68 22.48
CA VAL A 346 -67.87 -1.05 23.91
C VAL A 346 -67.26 0.06 24.76
N PHE A 347 -66.18 0.67 24.29
CA PHE A 347 -65.54 1.80 24.98
C PHE A 347 -66.50 2.99 25.09
N GLN A 348 -67.23 3.32 24.03
CA GLN A 348 -68.21 4.41 24.05
C GLN A 348 -69.42 4.11 24.94
N GLU A 349 -69.86 2.85 25.03
CA GLU A 349 -70.92 2.47 25.98
C GLU A 349 -70.51 2.75 27.42
N GLU A 350 -69.28 2.38 27.81
CA GLU A 350 -68.76 2.62 29.16
C GLU A 350 -68.57 4.11 29.47
N VAL A 351 -68.06 4.89 28.50
CA VAL A 351 -67.93 6.36 28.63
C VAL A 351 -69.28 7.03 28.88
N ASN A 352 -70.36 6.50 28.29
CA ASN A 352 -71.71 7.05 28.43
C ASN A 352 -72.50 6.46 29.62
N ALA A 353 -71.92 5.54 30.40
CA ALA A 353 -72.57 4.96 31.55
C ALA A 353 -72.70 5.97 32.71
N PRO A 354 -73.81 5.96 33.46
CA PRO A 354 -73.97 6.83 34.62
C PRO A 354 -73.03 6.43 35.77
N TRP A 355 -72.50 7.44 36.46
CA TRP A 355 -71.51 7.35 37.55
C TRP A 355 -72.01 6.62 38.80
#